data_AF-A0A3B0AWZ4-F1
#
_entry.id   AF-A0A3B0AWZ4-F1
#
_cell.length_a   1.000
_cell.length_b   1.000
_cell.length_c   1.000
_cell.angle_alpha   90.00
_cell.angle_beta   90.00
_cell.angle_gamma   90.00
#
_symmetry.space_group_name_H-M   'P 1'
#
loop_
_entity.id
_entity.type
_entity.pdbx_description
1 polymer ?
#
loop_
_entity_poly.entity_id
_entity_poly.type
_entity_poly.pdbx_seq_one_letter_code
_entity_poly.pdbx_strand_id
1 'polypeptide(L)'
;MTFLRNAAAAAAIAITAFGGFAAPAGADPVPNTADAQATSTDGQSKTSTAGVTSSAANTQVQRASSSTERELAATCWNGRTDGGRNFFMTCNGTSYHVYVDCTDGRHLFPETFSGQWDFRLTCPAGTRAVWGGSW
;
A
#
# COMPACT_ATOMS: atom_id res chain seq x y z
N MET A 1 -12.40 56.07 -40.81
CA MET A 1 -11.43 55.34 -41.65
C MET A 1 -10.04 55.81 -41.29
N THR A 2 -9.10 54.85 -41.22
CA THR A 2 -7.63 55.02 -41.19
C THR A 2 -6.99 55.38 -39.85
N PHE A 3 -6.27 54.41 -39.26
CA PHE A 3 -4.90 54.63 -38.78
C PHE A 3 -4.04 53.41 -39.16
N LEU A 4 -3.00 53.69 -39.95
CA LEU A 4 -1.96 52.75 -40.37
C LEU A 4 -1.15 52.24 -39.17
N ARG A 5 -0.74 50.97 -39.21
CA ARG A 5 0.36 50.47 -38.38
C ARG A 5 1.32 49.63 -39.25
N ASN A 6 2.39 50.29 -39.70
CA ASN A 6 3.62 49.64 -40.11
C ASN A 6 4.58 49.64 -38.92
N ALA A 7 5.19 48.50 -38.60
CA ALA A 7 6.65 48.35 -38.46
C ALA A 7 7.01 47.00 -37.83
N ALA A 8 7.96 46.35 -38.49
CA ALA A 8 8.58 45.08 -38.15
C ALA A 8 9.40 45.12 -36.85
N ALA A 9 9.61 43.95 -36.24
CA ALA A 9 10.87 43.61 -35.60
C ALA A 9 10.99 42.08 -35.51
N ALA A 10 11.88 41.53 -36.32
CA ALA A 10 12.39 40.17 -36.16
C ALA A 10 13.32 40.13 -34.94
N ALA A 11 13.14 39.13 -34.07
CA ALA A 11 14.12 38.79 -33.05
C ALA A 11 14.32 37.28 -33.09
N ALA A 12 15.49 36.88 -33.58
CA ALA A 12 15.97 35.51 -33.61
C ALA A 12 16.12 34.99 -32.17
N ILE A 13 15.49 33.85 -31.87
CA ILE A 13 15.71 33.15 -30.60
C ILE A 13 16.91 32.24 -30.79
N ALA A 14 18.03 32.62 -30.18
CA ALA A 14 19.25 31.83 -30.12
C ALA A 14 19.00 30.55 -29.31
N ILE A 15 19.28 29.40 -29.92
CA ILE A 15 19.28 28.09 -29.24
C ILE A 15 20.57 28.01 -28.42
N THR A 16 20.49 28.32 -27.13
CA THR A 16 21.54 28.00 -26.17
C THR A 16 21.49 26.52 -25.83
N ALA A 17 22.48 25.78 -26.33
CA ALA A 17 22.77 24.42 -25.93
C ALA A 17 23.13 24.40 -24.43
N PHE A 18 22.23 23.87 -23.60
CA PHE A 18 22.54 23.52 -22.21
C PHE A 18 23.23 22.16 -22.18
N GLY A 19 24.55 22.20 -22.29
CA GLY A 19 25.42 21.15 -21.77
C GLY A 19 25.53 21.31 -20.25
N GLY A 20 25.06 20.31 -19.51
CA GLY A 20 25.14 20.30 -18.06
C GLY A 20 24.39 19.11 -17.53
N PHE A 21 25.08 17.97 -17.44
CA PHE A 21 24.61 16.75 -16.79
C PHE A 21 24.23 17.08 -15.35
N ALA A 22 22.93 17.32 -15.10
CA ALA A 22 22.38 17.25 -13.76
C ALA A 22 22.50 15.78 -13.31
N ALA A 23 23.17 15.57 -12.18
CA ALA A 23 23.33 14.28 -11.53
C ALA A 23 21.98 13.54 -11.49
N PRO A 24 21.96 12.20 -11.61
CA PRO A 24 20.74 11.45 -11.32
C PRO A 24 20.33 11.84 -9.90
N ALA A 25 19.21 12.55 -9.80
CA ALA A 25 18.54 12.78 -8.54
C ALA A 25 18.47 11.41 -7.85
N GLY A 26 19.02 11.32 -6.64
CA GLY A 26 18.96 10.12 -5.84
C GLY A 26 17.53 9.60 -5.91
N ALA A 27 17.37 8.34 -6.35
CA ALA A 27 16.09 7.68 -6.32
C ALA A 27 15.57 7.81 -4.88
N ASP A 28 14.51 8.60 -4.72
CA ASP A 28 13.79 8.70 -3.46
C ASP A 28 13.52 7.27 -2.99
N PRO A 29 13.85 6.88 -1.75
CA PRO A 29 13.63 5.52 -1.28
C PRO A 29 12.16 5.18 -1.53
N VAL A 30 11.90 4.19 -2.40
CA VAL A 30 10.54 3.73 -2.65
C VAL A 30 9.92 3.41 -1.30
N PRO A 31 8.79 4.05 -0.92
CA PRO A 31 8.24 3.90 0.41
C PRO A 31 8.01 2.42 0.71
N ASN A 32 8.67 1.91 1.75
CA ASN A 32 8.57 0.50 2.15
C ASN A 32 7.32 0.27 3.01
N THR A 33 6.18 0.63 2.45
CA THR A 33 4.87 0.59 3.10
C THR A 33 3.95 -0.38 2.38
N ALA A 34 3.23 -1.17 3.16
CA ALA A 34 2.13 -1.98 2.67
C ALA A 34 0.81 -1.21 2.80
N ASP A 35 -0.15 -1.53 1.95
CA ASP A 35 -1.49 -0.93 1.96
C ASP A 35 -2.56 -1.99 2.22
N ALA A 36 -3.52 -1.67 3.08
CA ALA A 36 -4.72 -2.46 3.32
C ALA A 36 -5.91 -1.71 2.75
N GLN A 37 -6.69 -2.39 1.91
CA GLN A 37 -8.01 -1.97 1.49
C GLN A 37 -9.01 -2.96 2.05
N ALA A 38 -10.03 -2.46 2.75
CA ALA A 38 -11.04 -3.28 3.40
C ALA A 38 -12.43 -2.84 2.96
N THR A 39 -13.32 -3.80 2.69
CA THR A 39 -14.73 -3.56 2.37
C THR A 39 -15.62 -4.38 3.30
N SER A 40 -16.58 -3.73 3.96
CA SER A 40 -17.58 -4.38 4.82
C SER A 40 -18.74 -4.92 4.00
N THR A 41 -19.46 -5.88 4.55
CA THR A 41 -20.74 -6.38 4.01
C THR A 41 -21.80 -5.28 3.86
N ASP A 42 -21.71 -4.21 4.65
CA ASP A 42 -22.60 -3.04 4.58
C ASP A 42 -22.16 -2.01 3.52
N GLY A 43 -21.13 -2.33 2.72
CA GLY A 43 -20.60 -1.46 1.67
C GLY A 43 -19.68 -0.34 2.15
N GLN A 44 -19.31 -0.33 3.43
CA GLN A 44 -18.28 0.58 3.96
C GLN A 44 -16.90 0.19 3.44
N SER A 45 -16.05 1.17 3.13
CA SER A 45 -14.67 0.94 2.71
C SER A 45 -13.69 1.68 3.61
N LYS A 46 -12.58 1.03 3.95
CA LYS A 46 -11.48 1.61 4.72
C LYS A 46 -10.15 1.36 4.02
N THR A 47 -9.21 2.27 4.23
CA THR A 47 -7.82 2.10 3.79
C THR A 47 -6.88 2.36 4.94
N SER A 48 -5.77 1.62 4.99
CA SER A 48 -4.73 1.79 6.00
C SER A 48 -3.37 1.50 5.39
N THR A 49 -2.32 2.13 5.90
CA THR A 49 -0.95 1.94 5.41
C THR A 49 -0.05 1.60 6.58
N ALA A 50 0.90 0.69 6.39
CA ALA A 50 1.80 0.21 7.44
C ALA A 50 3.23 0.05 6.95
N GLY A 51 4.19 0.56 7.72
CA GLY A 51 5.60 0.28 7.52
C GLY A 51 5.98 -1.13 7.95
N VAL A 52 7.18 -1.57 7.57
CA VAL A 52 7.75 -2.84 8.05
C VAL A 52 7.94 -2.78 9.56
N THR A 53 7.47 -3.81 10.27
CA THR A 53 7.57 -3.90 11.72
C THR A 53 8.81 -4.71 12.10
N SER A 54 9.78 -4.06 12.74
CA SER A 54 11.05 -4.66 13.17
C SER A 54 10.91 -5.71 14.29
N SER A 55 9.72 -5.81 14.89
CA SER A 55 9.50 -6.43 16.21
C SER A 55 8.31 -7.40 16.24
N ALA A 56 8.09 -8.16 15.17
CA ALA A 56 6.97 -9.11 15.09
C ALA A 56 7.14 -10.39 15.94
N ALA A 57 8.28 -10.57 16.63
CA ALA A 57 8.60 -11.82 17.32
C ALA A 57 7.70 -12.14 18.53
N ASN A 58 6.99 -11.14 19.09
CA ASN A 58 6.12 -11.33 20.27
C ASN A 58 4.64 -10.98 20.05
N THR A 59 4.27 -10.47 18.87
CA THR A 59 2.86 -10.23 18.56
C THR A 59 2.21 -11.56 18.23
N GLN A 60 1.26 -12.00 19.05
CA GLN A 60 0.44 -13.17 18.72
C GLN A 60 -0.34 -12.84 17.45
N VAL A 61 -0.25 -13.72 16.45
CA VAL A 61 -0.92 -13.55 15.17
C VAL A 61 -1.73 -14.80 14.84
N GLN A 62 -2.86 -14.61 14.19
CA GLN A 62 -3.69 -15.67 13.63
C GLN A 62 -3.63 -15.57 12.12
N ARG A 63 -3.08 -16.59 11.46
CA ARG A 63 -3.06 -16.65 9.99
C ARG A 63 -4.47 -16.88 9.45
N ALA A 64 -4.83 -16.16 8.40
CA ALA A 64 -6.01 -16.48 7.63
C ALA A 64 -5.82 -17.90 7.05
N SER A 65 -6.68 -18.86 7.43
CA SER A 65 -6.64 -20.33 7.21
C SER A 65 -6.09 -21.23 8.33
N SER A 66 -5.61 -20.70 9.46
CA SER A 66 -5.27 -21.52 10.64
C SER A 66 -6.52 -21.74 11.51
N SER A 67 -7.07 -22.96 11.50
CA SER A 67 -8.16 -23.37 12.40
C SER A 67 -7.68 -23.72 13.82
N THR A 68 -6.37 -23.65 14.06
CA THR A 68 -5.70 -24.22 15.23
C THR A 68 -5.16 -23.17 16.21
N GLU A 69 -5.13 -21.89 15.83
CA GLU A 69 -4.59 -20.83 16.69
C GLU A 69 -5.72 -20.01 17.30
N ARG A 70 -5.70 -20.01 18.63
CA ARG A 70 -6.66 -19.46 19.59
C ARG A 70 -7.12 -18.05 19.18
N GLU A 71 -8.43 -17.86 19.12
CA GLU A 71 -9.16 -16.62 18.79
C GLU A 71 -8.44 -15.34 19.23
N LEU A 72 -7.68 -14.75 18.30
CA LEU A 72 -7.15 -13.40 18.43
C LEU A 72 -8.24 -12.43 17.99
N ALA A 73 -9.30 -12.32 18.81
CA ALA A 73 -10.46 -11.43 18.68
C ALA A 73 -11.27 -11.47 17.35
N ALA A 74 -10.78 -12.17 16.33
CA ALA A 74 -11.37 -12.34 15.01
C ALA A 74 -10.91 -13.64 14.36
N THR A 75 -11.82 -14.24 13.61
CA THR A 75 -11.53 -15.39 12.75
C THR A 75 -11.27 -14.88 11.34
N CYS A 76 -10.13 -15.26 10.74
CA CYS A 76 -9.81 -14.94 9.35
C CYS A 76 -9.76 -16.21 8.48
N TRP A 77 -10.39 -16.18 7.31
CA TRP A 77 -10.45 -17.29 6.36
C TRP A 77 -10.30 -16.80 4.92
N ASN A 78 -10.35 -17.73 3.95
CA ASN A 78 -10.15 -17.46 2.51
C ASN A 78 -8.83 -16.75 2.17
N GLY A 79 -7.81 -16.93 3.01
CA GLY A 79 -6.46 -16.40 2.83
C GLY A 79 -5.83 -16.92 1.55
N ARG A 80 -5.47 -16.01 0.63
CA ARG A 80 -4.84 -16.36 -0.66
C ARG A 80 -3.97 -15.23 -1.19
N THR A 81 -2.93 -15.58 -1.92
CA THR A 81 -2.11 -14.63 -2.70
C THR A 81 -2.44 -14.71 -4.18
N ASP A 82 -2.24 -13.63 -4.92
CA ASP A 82 -2.25 -13.62 -6.39
C ASP A 82 -0.91 -14.07 -7.02
N GLY A 83 0.04 -14.51 -6.19
CA GLY A 83 1.41 -14.84 -6.63
C GLY A 83 2.30 -13.61 -6.81
N GLY A 84 1.78 -12.42 -6.52
CA GLY A 84 2.50 -11.15 -6.58
C GLY A 84 2.46 -10.42 -5.24
N ARG A 85 2.02 -9.16 -5.28
CA ARG A 85 2.05 -8.27 -4.13
C ARG A 85 0.79 -8.34 -3.27
N ASN A 86 -0.27 -8.99 -3.74
CA ASN A 86 -1.56 -8.92 -3.07
C ASN A 86 -1.83 -10.19 -2.26
N PHE A 87 -2.35 -9.99 -1.05
CA PHE A 87 -2.98 -11.01 -0.22
C PHE A 87 -4.44 -10.64 0.00
N PHE A 88 -5.31 -11.64 -0.09
CA PHE A 88 -6.74 -11.48 0.12
C PHE A 88 -7.19 -12.37 1.25
N MET A 89 -8.07 -11.86 2.09
CA MET A 89 -8.69 -12.63 3.18
C MET A 89 -10.01 -12.00 3.58
N THR A 90 -10.83 -12.78 4.27
CA THR A 90 -12.03 -12.28 4.95
C THR A 90 -11.82 -12.49 6.45
N CYS A 91 -12.12 -11.49 7.26
CA CYS A 91 -12.08 -11.62 8.72
C CYS A 91 -13.41 -11.20 9.35
N ASN A 92 -13.77 -11.80 10.47
CA ASN A 92 -14.91 -11.40 11.30
C ASN A 92 -14.55 -11.52 12.78
N GLY A 93 -14.86 -10.48 13.55
CA GLY A 93 -14.59 -10.41 14.98
C GLY A 93 -15.14 -9.12 15.60
N THR A 94 -15.01 -9.01 16.92
CA THR A 94 -15.58 -7.88 17.67
C THR A 94 -14.68 -6.64 17.60
N SER A 95 -13.36 -6.83 17.63
CA SER A 95 -12.35 -5.78 17.50
C SER A 95 -11.02 -6.42 17.15
N TYR A 96 -10.47 -6.15 15.97
CA TYR A 96 -9.24 -6.78 15.51
C TYR A 96 -8.42 -5.87 14.59
N HIS A 97 -7.13 -6.15 14.53
CA HIS A 97 -6.23 -5.59 13.55
C HIS A 97 -5.86 -6.64 12.52
N VAL A 98 -5.28 -6.20 11.40
CA VAL A 98 -4.81 -7.08 10.34
C VAL A 98 -3.34 -6.88 10.08
N TYR A 99 -2.71 -7.89 9.49
CA TYR A 99 -1.33 -7.82 9.05
C TYR A 99 -1.12 -8.55 7.73
N VAL A 100 -0.04 -8.19 7.04
CA VAL A 100 0.49 -8.94 5.90
C VAL A 100 1.96 -9.27 6.14
N ASP A 101 2.33 -10.51 5.85
CA ASP A 101 3.71 -10.95 5.76
C ASP A 101 4.17 -10.81 4.30
N CYS A 102 5.11 -9.90 4.08
CA CYS A 102 5.77 -9.67 2.81
C CYS A 102 7.20 -10.26 2.85
N THR A 103 7.87 -10.37 1.71
CA THR A 103 9.25 -10.87 1.67
C THR A 103 10.28 -9.99 2.37
N ASP A 104 9.96 -8.71 2.57
CA ASP A 104 10.79 -7.76 3.31
C ASP A 104 10.46 -7.73 4.81
N GLY A 105 9.33 -8.30 5.23
CA GLY A 105 8.95 -8.43 6.62
C GLY A 105 7.44 -8.36 6.85
N ARG A 106 7.06 -8.31 8.13
CA ARG A 106 5.66 -8.17 8.55
C ARG A 106 5.24 -6.71 8.60
N HIS A 107 4.06 -6.40 8.07
CA HIS A 107 3.43 -5.08 8.17
C HIS A 107 2.15 -5.20 9.00
N LEU A 108 2.12 -4.52 10.15
CA LEU A 108 0.98 -4.49 11.06
C LEU A 108 0.16 -3.22 10.80
N PHE A 109 -1.10 -3.38 10.37
CA PHE A 109 -1.96 -2.24 10.10
C PHE A 109 -2.57 -1.69 11.39
N PRO A 110 -2.46 -0.38 11.66
CA PRO A 110 -2.93 0.21 12.91
C PRO A 110 -4.46 0.38 12.97
N GLU A 111 -5.15 0.29 11.84
CA GLU A 111 -6.61 0.43 11.77
C GLU A 111 -7.31 -0.72 12.52
N THR A 112 -8.32 -0.38 13.32
CA THR A 112 -9.17 -1.36 14.01
C THR A 112 -10.44 -1.64 13.20
N PHE A 113 -10.78 -2.91 13.09
CA PHE A 113 -11.97 -3.40 12.40
C PHE A 113 -12.90 -4.12 13.37
N SER A 114 -14.20 -4.04 13.09
CA SER A 114 -15.26 -4.72 13.84
C SER A 114 -16.31 -5.25 12.86
N GLY A 115 -16.80 -6.45 13.09
CA GLY A 115 -17.68 -7.16 12.15
C GLY A 115 -16.90 -7.83 11.02
N GLN A 116 -17.61 -8.19 9.94
CA GLN A 116 -17.05 -8.90 8.80
C GLN A 116 -16.52 -7.94 7.73
N TRP A 117 -15.27 -8.13 7.32
CA TRP A 117 -14.61 -7.34 6.29
C TRP A 117 -13.82 -8.23 5.32
N ASP A 118 -13.87 -7.88 4.04
CA ASP A 118 -13.02 -8.43 2.99
C ASP A 118 -11.82 -7.53 2.78
N PHE A 119 -10.63 -8.11 2.83
CA PHE A 119 -9.36 -7.40 2.76
C PHE A 119 -8.62 -7.70 1.47
N ARG A 120 -8.02 -6.66 0.91
CA ARG A 120 -6.90 -6.71 -0.03
C ARG A 120 -5.71 -6.01 0.62
N LEU A 121 -4.70 -6.80 1.00
CA LEU A 121 -3.44 -6.31 1.54
C LEU A 121 -2.39 -6.33 0.44
N THR A 122 -1.69 -5.22 0.24
CA THR A 122 -0.74 -5.02 -0.86
C THR A 122 0.63 -4.73 -0.28
N CYS A 123 1.58 -5.64 -0.51
CA CYS A 123 2.96 -5.47 -0.10
C CYS A 123 3.66 -4.33 -0.87
N PRO A 124 4.76 -3.76 -0.33
CA PRO A 124 5.58 -2.76 -1.01
C PRO A 124 6.02 -3.18 -2.42
N ALA A 125 6.45 -2.21 -3.23
CA ALA A 125 6.98 -2.52 -4.55
C ALA A 125 8.30 -3.28 -4.44
N GLY A 126 8.51 -4.29 -5.30
CA GLY A 126 9.70 -5.15 -5.25
C GLY A 126 9.62 -6.30 -4.25
N THR A 127 8.52 -6.42 -3.50
CA THR A 127 8.28 -7.50 -2.54
C THR A 127 7.07 -8.33 -2.98
N ARG A 128 6.85 -9.48 -2.34
CA ARG A 128 5.68 -10.34 -2.60
C ARG A 128 4.95 -10.65 -1.30
N ALA A 129 3.64 -10.82 -1.41
CA ALA A 129 2.82 -11.30 -0.31
C ALA A 129 3.08 -12.80 -0.09
N VAL A 130 3.31 -13.17 1.16
CA VAL A 130 3.53 -14.56 1.58
C VAL A 130 2.30 -15.07 2.32
N TRP A 131 1.87 -14.35 3.36
CA TRP A 131 0.71 -14.67 4.19
C TRP A 131 0.06 -13.40 4.75
N GLY A 132 -1.06 -13.55 5.45
CA GLY A 132 -1.70 -12.48 6.19
C GLY A 132 -2.69 -13.05 7.20
N GLY A 133 -3.26 -12.17 8.03
CA GLY A 133 -4.17 -12.57 9.09
C GLY A 133 -4.51 -11.44 10.05
N SER A 134 -4.98 -11.81 11.25
CA SER A 134 -5.28 -10.89 12.35
C SER A 134 -4.25 -10.97 13.48
N TRP A 135 -4.19 -9.93 14.31
CA TRP A 135 -3.33 -9.83 15.49
C TRP A 135 -3.98 -8.98 16.59
#